data_AF-H0QGN1-F1
#
_entry.id   AF-H0QGN1-F1
#
_cell.length_a   1.000
_cell.length_b   1.000
_cell.length_c   1.000
_cell.angle_alpha   90.00
_cell.angle_beta   90.00
_cell.angle_gamma   90.00
#
_symmetry.space_group_name_H-M   'P 1'
#
loop_
_entity.id
_entity.type
_entity.pdbx_description
1 polymer ?
#
loop_
_entity_poly.entity_id
_entity_poly.type
_entity_poly.pdbx_seq_one_letter_code
_entity_poly.pdbx_strand_id
1 'polypeptide(L)'
;EACTAANRFIVHESVADEFAEKFAAKMKEMTTARGTEPESKVGPLIDAKSRDKVHELVTDAVSAGATAVVGGAPVEGPGYFYQPTILKGVSEGTRILSEEIFGPVAPITTFSSEDDAVRLANNTEYGLVAYVFTKDLNRGIRMGERLETGMLGLNAG
;
A
#
# COMPACT_ATOMS: atom_id res chain seq x y z
N GLU A 1 -0.52 0.19 -12.50
CA GLU A 1 0.91 0.28 -12.14
C GLU A 1 1.33 1.73 -12.32
N ALA A 2 1.79 2.38 -11.25
CA ALA A 2 2.26 3.76 -11.32
C ALA A 2 3.37 3.94 -10.31
N CYS A 3 4.49 4.57 -10.71
CA CYS A 3 5.61 4.84 -9.80
C CYS A 3 5.21 5.78 -8.65
N THR A 4 4.10 6.51 -8.78
CA THR A 4 3.52 7.38 -7.76
C THR A 4 2.48 6.68 -6.87
N ALA A 5 2.23 5.39 -7.09
CA ALA A 5 1.30 4.64 -6.24
C ALA A 5 1.85 4.57 -4.81
N ALA A 6 1.00 4.84 -3.82
CA ALA A 6 1.37 4.71 -2.42
C ALA A 6 1.60 3.23 -2.08
N ASN A 7 2.87 2.82 -2.06
CA ASN A 7 3.26 1.44 -1.76
C ASN A 7 3.34 1.16 -0.26
N ARG A 8 3.25 2.18 0.59
CA ARG A 8 3.34 2.07 2.06
C ARG A 8 2.32 2.99 2.71
N PHE A 9 1.39 2.42 3.46
CA PHE A 9 0.41 3.18 4.24
C PHE A 9 0.85 3.21 5.70
N ILE A 10 1.33 4.36 6.16
CA ILE A 10 1.77 4.59 7.55
C ILE A 10 0.63 5.30 8.27
N VAL A 11 -0.11 4.57 9.11
CA VAL A 11 -1.38 5.04 9.69
C VAL A 11 -1.27 5.09 11.20
N HIS A 12 -1.77 6.17 11.83
CA HIS A 12 -1.69 6.30 13.28
C HIS A 12 -2.46 5.17 13.96
N GLU A 13 -1.89 4.55 14.98
CA GLU A 13 -2.44 3.35 15.65
C GLU A 13 -3.90 3.53 16.09
N SER A 14 -4.27 4.74 16.53
CA SER A 14 -5.63 5.05 16.99
C SER A 14 -6.71 4.98 15.91
N VAL A 15 -6.34 4.96 14.62
CA VAL A 15 -7.29 4.92 13.49
C VAL A 15 -6.98 3.81 12.47
N ALA A 16 -5.91 3.04 12.69
CA ALA A 16 -5.44 2.04 11.73
C ALA A 16 -6.50 0.95 11.45
N ASP A 17 -7.23 0.54 12.47
CA ASP A 17 -8.28 -0.47 12.38
C ASP A 17 -9.47 0.02 11.53
N GLU A 18 -10.02 1.18 11.89
CA GLU A 18 -11.13 1.81 11.16
C GLU A 18 -10.73 2.13 9.71
N PHE A 19 -9.49 2.59 9.50
CA PHE A 19 -8.96 2.85 8.17
C PHE A 19 -8.90 1.57 7.34
N ALA A 20 -8.33 0.49 7.87
CA ALA A 20 -8.20 -0.79 7.17
C ALA A 20 -9.57 -1.38 6.81
N GLU A 21 -10.56 -1.29 7.71
CA GLU A 21 -11.93 -1.76 7.46
C GLU A 21 -12.62 -0.98 6.32
N LYS A 22 -12.59 0.36 6.39
CA LYS A 22 -13.20 1.21 5.36
C LYS A 22 -12.51 1.06 4.02
N PHE A 23 -11.18 0.94 4.04
CA PHE A 23 -10.40 0.72 2.82
C PHE A 23 -10.72 -0.66 2.22
N ALA A 24 -10.82 -1.71 3.05
CA ALA A 24 -11.20 -3.04 2.59
C ALA A 24 -12.61 -3.07 1.99
N ALA A 25 -13.57 -2.37 2.59
CA ALA A 25 -14.92 -2.25 2.04
C ALA A 25 -14.90 -1.66 0.62
N LYS A 26 -14.13 -0.58 0.40
CA LYS A 26 -13.98 0.02 -0.93
C LYS A 26 -13.20 -0.85 -1.90
N MET A 27 -12.17 -1.53 -1.44
CA MET A 27 -11.36 -2.41 -2.27
C MET A 27 -12.15 -3.63 -2.76
N LYS A 28 -13.12 -4.12 -1.97
CA LYS A 28 -14.04 -5.20 -2.39
C LYS A 28 -15.00 -4.79 -3.51
N GLU A 29 -15.26 -3.49 -3.70
CA GLU A 29 -16.07 -2.98 -4.81
C GLU A 29 -15.29 -2.98 -6.15
N MET A 30 -13.98 -3.25 -6.13
CA MET A 30 -13.14 -3.22 -7.33
C MET A 30 -13.24 -4.55 -8.11
N THR A 31 -13.88 -4.51 -9.28
CA THR A 31 -13.95 -5.66 -10.18
C THR A 31 -12.61 -5.91 -10.88
N THR A 32 -12.05 -7.09 -10.66
CA THR A 32 -10.88 -7.60 -11.39
C THR A 32 -11.33 -8.28 -12.67
N ALA A 33 -10.97 -7.72 -13.82
CA ALA A 33 -11.45 -8.19 -15.13
C ALA A 33 -10.53 -7.71 -16.26
N ARG A 34 -10.71 -8.23 -17.49
CA ARG A 34 -9.90 -7.79 -18.63
C ARG A 34 -10.11 -6.30 -18.88
N GLY A 35 -9.05 -5.57 -19.24
CA GLY A 35 -9.14 -4.12 -19.45
C GLY A 35 -10.07 -3.67 -20.60
N THR A 36 -10.55 -4.62 -21.42
CA THR A 36 -11.54 -4.40 -22.47
C THR A 36 -12.99 -4.49 -21.98
N GLU A 37 -13.21 -4.92 -20.74
CA GLU A 37 -14.55 -5.09 -20.14
C GLU A 37 -14.98 -3.81 -19.42
N PRO A 38 -16.21 -3.28 -19.66
CA PRO A 38 -16.67 -2.00 -19.09
C PRO A 38 -16.65 -1.91 -17.55
N GLU A 39 -16.85 -3.03 -16.89
CA GLU A 39 -16.87 -3.18 -15.43
C GLU A 39 -15.46 -3.26 -14.83
N SER A 40 -14.42 -3.48 -15.63
CA SER A 40 -13.05 -3.66 -15.15
C SER A 40 -12.55 -2.42 -14.42
N LYS A 41 -12.21 -2.59 -13.14
CA LYS A 41 -11.56 -1.59 -12.30
C LYS A 41 -10.10 -1.92 -12.04
N VAL A 42 -9.75 -3.21 -12.07
CA VAL A 42 -8.39 -3.70 -11.88
C VAL A 42 -8.07 -4.71 -12.98
N GLY A 43 -7.12 -4.36 -13.84
CA GLY A 43 -6.63 -5.22 -14.91
C GLY A 43 -5.64 -6.30 -14.41
N PRO A 44 -5.17 -7.18 -15.30
CA PRO A 44 -4.13 -8.13 -14.97
C PRO A 44 -2.78 -7.43 -14.81
N LEU A 45 -1.85 -8.10 -14.15
CA LEU A 45 -0.43 -7.79 -14.23
C LEU A 45 0.13 -8.17 -15.60
N ILE A 46 1.30 -7.65 -15.92
CA ILE A 46 1.90 -7.83 -17.25
C ILE A 46 2.23 -9.29 -17.59
N ASP A 47 2.72 -10.06 -16.63
CA ASP A 47 3.13 -11.45 -16.80
C ASP A 47 3.01 -12.30 -15.52
N ALA A 48 3.22 -13.61 -15.65
CA ALA A 48 3.21 -14.54 -14.53
C ALA A 48 4.27 -14.21 -13.49
N LYS A 49 5.47 -13.83 -13.92
CA LYS A 49 6.59 -13.50 -13.03
C LYS A 49 6.24 -12.34 -12.09
N SER A 50 5.59 -11.31 -12.61
CA SER A 50 5.15 -10.14 -11.84
C SER A 50 4.08 -10.53 -10.82
N ARG A 51 3.10 -11.34 -11.22
CA ARG A 51 2.08 -11.89 -10.32
C ARG A 51 2.68 -12.75 -9.21
N ASP A 52 3.64 -13.60 -9.56
CA ASP A 52 4.27 -14.51 -8.60
C ASP A 52 5.15 -13.73 -7.62
N LYS A 53 5.88 -12.69 -8.08
CA LYS A 53 6.61 -11.75 -7.20
C LYS A 53 5.66 -11.06 -6.21
N VAL A 54 4.53 -10.53 -6.68
CA VAL A 54 3.51 -9.92 -5.82
C VAL A 54 3.04 -10.93 -4.76
N HIS A 55 2.75 -12.16 -5.17
CA HIS A 55 2.33 -13.21 -4.27
C HIS A 55 3.39 -13.54 -3.21
N GLU A 56 4.66 -13.68 -3.61
CA GLU A 56 5.77 -13.91 -2.71
C GLU A 56 5.87 -12.83 -1.63
N LEU A 57 5.81 -11.54 -2.01
CA LEU A 57 5.86 -10.42 -1.06
C LEU A 57 4.69 -10.45 -0.07
N VAL A 58 3.49 -10.78 -0.55
CA VAL A 58 2.29 -10.90 0.30
C VAL A 58 2.44 -12.06 1.28
N THR A 59 2.85 -13.24 0.80
CA THR A 59 3.01 -14.43 1.64
C THR A 59 4.14 -14.29 2.67
N ASP A 60 5.23 -13.60 2.31
CA ASP A 60 6.32 -13.25 3.23
C ASP A 60 5.80 -12.35 4.37
N ALA A 61 5.09 -11.28 4.03
CA ALA A 61 4.51 -10.38 5.02
C ALA A 61 3.51 -11.09 5.94
N VAL A 62 2.65 -11.96 5.39
CA VAL A 62 1.69 -12.76 6.19
C VAL A 62 2.43 -13.74 7.10
N SER A 63 3.48 -14.41 6.60
CA SER A 63 4.30 -15.30 7.40
C SER A 63 5.05 -14.57 8.52
N ALA A 64 5.34 -13.28 8.33
CA ALA A 64 5.91 -12.38 9.32
C ALA A 64 4.87 -11.73 10.28
N GLY A 65 3.60 -12.16 10.22
CA GLY A 65 2.55 -11.75 11.15
C GLY A 65 1.53 -10.75 10.61
N ALA A 66 1.66 -10.30 9.35
CA ALA A 66 0.63 -9.46 8.74
C ALA A 66 -0.67 -10.24 8.48
N THR A 67 -1.79 -9.54 8.43
CA THR A 67 -3.10 -10.12 8.14
C THR A 67 -3.65 -9.55 6.84
N ALA A 68 -4.01 -10.41 5.89
CA ALA A 68 -4.76 -10.00 4.70
C ALA A 68 -6.24 -9.77 5.08
N VAL A 69 -6.68 -8.51 5.10
CA VAL A 69 -8.08 -8.16 5.43
C VAL A 69 -9.01 -8.22 4.21
N VAL A 70 -8.42 -8.18 3.01
CA VAL A 70 -9.06 -8.45 1.72
C VAL A 70 -8.01 -8.99 0.76
N GLY A 71 -8.42 -9.84 -0.18
CA GLY A 71 -7.55 -10.39 -1.20
C GLY A 71 -6.50 -11.34 -0.63
N GLY A 72 -5.26 -11.20 -1.09
CA GLY A 72 -4.12 -11.98 -0.62
C GLY A 72 -3.75 -13.18 -1.50
N ALA A 73 -4.43 -13.37 -2.63
CA ALA A 73 -4.18 -14.48 -3.53
C ALA A 73 -4.24 -14.09 -5.02
N PRO A 74 -3.56 -14.86 -5.90
CA PRO A 74 -3.83 -14.85 -7.32
C PRO A 74 -5.30 -15.16 -7.63
N VAL A 75 -5.82 -14.62 -8.72
CA VAL A 75 -7.16 -15.01 -9.22
C VAL A 75 -7.01 -16.25 -10.10
N GLU A 76 -7.85 -17.26 -9.87
CA GLU A 76 -7.87 -18.46 -10.69
C GLU A 76 -8.40 -18.19 -12.10
N GLY A 77 -7.85 -18.89 -13.10
CA GLY A 77 -8.29 -18.79 -14.49
C GLY A 77 -7.26 -18.13 -15.43
N PRO A 78 -7.68 -17.77 -16.65
CA PRO A 78 -6.78 -17.22 -17.66
C PRO A 78 -6.34 -15.78 -17.33
N GLY A 79 -5.06 -15.49 -17.53
CA GLY A 79 -4.46 -14.18 -17.29
C GLY A 79 -3.65 -14.11 -16.00
N TYR A 80 -3.02 -12.96 -15.75
CA TYR A 80 -2.11 -12.75 -14.62
C TYR A 80 -2.73 -11.83 -13.58
N PHE A 81 -3.90 -12.21 -13.11
CA PHE A 81 -4.67 -11.42 -12.17
C PHE A 81 -4.25 -11.69 -10.72
N TYR A 82 -4.23 -10.64 -9.91
CA TYR A 82 -4.02 -10.71 -8.48
C TYR A 82 -5.14 -9.96 -7.78
N GLN A 83 -5.67 -10.51 -6.68
CA GLN A 83 -6.76 -9.88 -5.95
C GLN A 83 -6.31 -8.54 -5.38
N PRO A 84 -7.14 -7.48 -5.44
CA PRO A 84 -6.92 -6.27 -4.66
C PRO A 84 -6.76 -6.63 -3.18
N THR A 85 -5.60 -6.30 -2.61
CA THR A 85 -5.13 -6.83 -1.34
C THR A 85 -4.81 -5.70 -0.37
N ILE A 86 -5.25 -5.82 0.87
CA ILE A 86 -4.81 -4.96 1.98
C ILE A 86 -4.20 -5.85 3.04
N LEU A 87 -2.97 -5.51 3.45
CA LEU A 87 -2.29 -6.16 4.56
C LEU A 87 -2.29 -5.22 5.76
N LYS A 88 -2.78 -5.70 6.90
CA LYS A 88 -2.76 -4.98 8.17
C LYS A 88 -1.66 -5.56 9.06
N GLY A 89 -1.00 -4.68 9.82
CA GLY A 89 0.00 -5.10 10.80
C GLY A 89 1.29 -5.58 10.14
N VAL A 90 1.69 -4.90 9.05
CA VAL A 90 2.93 -5.24 8.34
C VAL A 90 4.12 -4.80 9.19
N SER A 91 4.90 -5.79 9.63
CA SER A 91 6.10 -5.61 10.45
C SER A 91 7.20 -4.87 9.69
N GLU A 92 7.92 -4.00 10.40
CA GLU A 92 9.13 -3.36 9.88
C GLU A 92 10.18 -4.40 9.47
N GLY A 93 10.92 -4.13 8.40
CA GLY A 93 11.94 -5.04 7.85
C GLY A 93 11.41 -6.16 6.94
N THR A 94 10.09 -6.27 6.76
CA THR A 94 9.51 -7.16 5.74
C THR A 94 9.79 -6.65 4.34
N ARG A 95 9.97 -7.57 3.38
CA ARG A 95 10.35 -7.24 2.00
C ARG A 95 9.33 -6.33 1.31
N ILE A 96 8.05 -6.46 1.67
CA ILE A 96 6.96 -5.66 1.09
C ILE A 96 7.07 -4.16 1.39
N LEU A 97 7.84 -3.76 2.42
CA LEU A 97 8.08 -2.36 2.76
C LEU A 97 9.35 -1.79 2.11
N SER A 98 10.23 -2.65 1.59
CA SER A 98 11.49 -2.22 0.95
C SER A 98 11.50 -2.41 -0.56
N GLU A 99 10.76 -3.39 -1.08
CA GLU A 99 10.69 -3.70 -2.51
C GLU A 99 9.45 -3.09 -3.16
N GLU A 100 9.58 -2.68 -4.43
CA GLU A 100 8.43 -2.23 -5.21
C GLU A 100 7.54 -3.42 -5.59
N ILE A 101 6.29 -3.37 -5.11
CA ILE A 101 5.30 -4.45 -5.27
C ILE A 101 4.83 -4.54 -6.73
N PHE A 102 4.57 -3.39 -7.38
CA PHE A 102 3.97 -3.31 -8.72
C PHE A 102 2.67 -4.13 -8.86
N GLY A 103 1.86 -4.19 -7.81
CA GLY A 103 0.59 -4.90 -7.82
C GLY A 103 -0.48 -4.19 -7.02
N PRO A 104 -1.74 -4.69 -7.06
CA PRO A 104 -2.86 -4.09 -6.34
C PRO A 104 -2.80 -4.46 -4.85
N VAL A 105 -1.71 -4.12 -4.17
CA VAL A 105 -1.45 -4.45 -2.76
C VAL A 105 -1.17 -3.18 -1.96
N ALA A 106 -1.89 -3.00 -0.86
CA ALA A 106 -1.74 -1.89 0.06
C ALA A 106 -1.31 -2.40 1.46
N PRO A 107 -0.01 -2.39 1.78
CA PRO A 107 0.46 -2.73 3.12
C PRO A 107 0.27 -1.56 4.09
N ILE A 108 -0.25 -1.85 5.28
CA ILE A 108 -0.51 -0.90 6.36
C ILE A 108 0.41 -1.21 7.54
N THR A 109 1.23 -0.24 7.89
CA THR A 109 2.06 -0.20 9.10
C THR A 109 1.56 0.91 10.02
N THR A 110 1.64 0.69 11.33
CA THR A 110 1.17 1.65 12.33
C THR A 110 2.30 2.48 12.91
N PHE A 111 1.99 3.70 13.35
CA PHE A 111 2.89 4.53 14.15
C PHE A 111 2.14 5.13 15.36
N SER A 112 2.89 5.49 16.40
CA SER A 112 2.35 6.11 17.62
C SER A 112 2.84 7.54 17.86
N SER A 113 3.88 7.99 17.15
CA SER A 113 4.41 9.34 17.24
C SER A 113 4.81 9.91 15.88
N GLU A 114 4.81 11.24 15.77
CA GLU A 114 5.22 11.96 14.56
C GLU A 114 6.67 11.61 14.16
N ASP A 115 7.57 11.43 15.13
CA ASP A 115 8.96 11.05 14.88
C ASP A 115 9.10 9.64 14.34
N ASP A 116 8.31 8.70 14.86
CA ASP A 116 8.27 7.33 14.37
C ASP A 116 7.69 7.27 12.94
N ALA A 117 6.66 8.05 12.63
CA ALA A 117 6.11 8.13 11.28
C ALA A 117 7.14 8.62 10.26
N VAL A 118 7.91 9.66 10.60
CA VAL A 118 8.99 10.18 9.75
C VAL A 118 10.09 9.13 9.57
N ARG A 119 10.51 8.48 10.66
CA ARG A 119 11.51 7.41 10.61
C ARG A 119 11.08 6.27 9.68
N LEU A 120 9.83 5.80 9.81
CA LEU A 120 9.27 4.75 8.95
C LEU A 120 9.17 5.20 7.49
N ALA A 121 8.74 6.43 7.25
CA ALA A 121 8.60 6.97 5.90
C ALA A 121 9.95 7.11 5.18
N ASN A 122 10.98 7.60 5.87
CA ASN A 122 12.33 7.76 5.31
C ASN A 122 13.14 6.45 5.33
N ASN A 123 12.66 5.38 5.98
CA ASN A 123 13.32 4.06 5.97
C ASN A 123 13.09 3.34 4.61
N THR A 124 13.70 3.88 3.56
CA THR A 124 13.66 3.37 2.19
C THR A 124 14.81 4.00 1.40
N GLU A 125 15.26 3.34 0.34
CA GLU A 125 16.22 3.92 -0.61
C GLU A 125 15.56 4.87 -1.63
N TYR A 126 14.22 4.93 -1.66
CA TYR A 126 13.44 5.72 -2.61
C TYR A 126 12.96 7.06 -2.01
N GLY A 127 12.63 8.02 -2.87
CA GLY A 127 12.16 9.34 -2.42
C GLY A 127 11.28 10.08 -3.44
N LEU A 128 10.50 9.38 -4.26
CA LEU A 128 9.79 10.02 -5.39
C LEU A 128 8.66 10.96 -4.94
N VAL A 129 7.68 10.42 -4.20
CA VAL A 129 6.53 11.18 -3.70
C VAL A 129 6.11 10.65 -2.32
N ALA A 130 5.69 11.55 -1.43
CA ALA A 130 4.98 11.22 -0.20
C ALA A 130 3.67 11.98 -0.07
N TYR A 131 2.71 11.39 0.64
CA TYR A 131 1.40 11.98 0.89
C TYR A 131 1.14 12.07 2.39
N VAL A 132 0.73 13.23 2.86
CA VAL A 132 0.46 13.48 4.28
C VAL A 132 -0.98 13.93 4.44
N PHE A 133 -1.73 13.23 5.30
CA PHE A 133 -3.12 13.55 5.62
C PHE A 133 -3.23 14.00 7.07
N THR A 134 -3.55 15.28 7.29
CA THR A 134 -3.67 15.88 8.62
C THR A 134 -4.56 17.13 8.58
N LYS A 135 -5.32 17.35 9.66
CA LYS A 135 -6.08 18.60 9.87
C LYS A 135 -5.21 19.74 10.42
N ASP A 136 -4.06 19.41 11.00
CA ASP A 136 -3.11 20.39 11.53
C ASP A 136 -2.14 20.83 10.42
N LEU A 137 -2.27 22.09 9.99
CA LEU A 137 -1.42 22.69 8.98
C LEU A 137 0.05 22.78 9.42
N ASN A 138 0.31 23.08 10.70
CA ASN A 138 1.68 23.16 11.21
C ASN A 138 2.34 21.79 11.15
N ARG A 139 1.60 20.71 11.46
CA ARG A 139 2.07 19.34 11.25
C ARG A 139 2.34 19.07 9.77
N GLY A 140 1.45 19.48 8.87
CA GLY A 140 1.65 19.32 7.44
C GLY A 140 2.95 19.95 6.94
N ILE A 141 3.24 21.19 7.37
CA ILE A 141 4.48 21.90 7.04
C ILE A 141 5.70 21.18 7.64
N ARG A 142 5.67 20.83 8.93
CA ARG A 142 6.77 20.07 9.58
C ARG A 142 7.06 18.74 8.88
N MET A 143 6.02 18.03 8.42
CA MET A 143 6.22 16.80 7.64
C MET A 143 6.89 17.08 6.31
N GLY A 144 6.54 18.16 5.62
CA GLY A 144 7.19 18.55 4.37
C GLY A 144 8.68 18.89 4.53
N GLU A 145 9.11 19.37 5.68
CA GLU A 145 10.52 19.65 5.98
C GLU A 145 11.30 18.39 6.38
N ARG A 146 10.62 17.35 6.87
CA ARG A 146 11.23 16.16 7.48
C ARG A 146 11.22 14.93 6.57
N LEU A 147 10.30 14.87 5.62
CA LEU A 147 10.19 13.75 4.68
C LEU A 147 11.19 13.92 3.55
N GLU A 148 11.99 12.89 3.32
CA GLU A 148 13.03 12.86 2.29
C GLU A 148 12.41 12.48 0.94
N THR A 149 11.64 13.41 0.35
CA THR A 149 10.96 13.18 -0.94
C THR A 149 11.04 14.37 -1.89
N GLY A 150 11.03 14.10 -3.20
CA GLY A 150 10.99 15.13 -4.23
C GLY A 150 9.65 15.84 -4.37
N MET A 151 8.55 15.21 -3.95
CA MET A 151 7.21 15.80 -4.00
C MET A 151 6.37 15.40 -2.79
N LEU A 152 5.72 16.38 -2.17
CA LEU A 152 4.78 16.17 -1.06
C LEU A 152 3.36 16.58 -1.45
N GLY A 153 2.41 15.65 -1.36
CA GLY A 153 0.98 15.94 -1.41
C GLY A 153 0.40 16.09 -0.01
N LEU A 154 0.01 17.31 0.38
CA LEU A 154 -0.70 17.55 1.66
C LEU A 154 -2.21 17.51 1.44
N ASN A 155 -2.89 16.55 2.07
CA ASN A 155 -4.33 16.32 1.96
C ASN A 155 -4.84 16.14 0.52
N ALA A 156 -3.98 15.68 -0.38
CA ALA A 156 -4.28 15.41 -1.78
C ALA A 156 -3.47 14.19 -2.23
N GLY A 157 -4.12 13.22 -2.87
CA GLY A 157 -3.55 11.95 -3.33
C GLY A 157 -4.61 11.05 -3.95
#